data_AF-A0A2D9Q6Q8-F1
#
_entry.id   AF-A0A2D9Q6Q8-F1
#
_cell.length_a   1.000
_cell.length_b   1.000
_cell.length_c   1.000
_cell.angle_alpha   90.00
_cell.angle_beta   90.00
_cell.angle_gamma   90.00
#
_symmetry.space_group_name_H-M   'P 1'
#
loop_
_entity.id
_entity.type
_entity.pdbx_description
1 polymer ?
#
loop_
_entity_poly.entity_id
_entity_poly.type
_entity_poly.pdbx_seq_one_letter_code
_entity_poly.pdbx_strand_id
1 'polypeptide(L)'
;MRRTILLILLFIVAFSTTGCNKDDDNKEEQGCVKEENYFEAQFESQTIELFYVQGGGFGLYTLNLQRCSPDDNSWILSINTENGINLYLYLVDIIDMGNYSITFGDPGHTSISCAEVTSLFIEDEASNTYTYISSSNGSIEITEYDSGYGILMGTFSAEMVSTANPAVKKTITGEFNLNKSTLDNTKRPCWLE
;
A
#
# COMPACT_ATOMS: atom_id res chain seq x y z
N MET A 1 -30.75 -50.44 50.68
CA MET A 1 -30.03 -50.63 49.41
C MET A 1 -29.73 -49.26 48.81
N ARG A 2 -28.63 -48.66 49.26
CA ARG A 2 -27.97 -47.49 48.69
C ARG A 2 -26.65 -48.05 48.15
N ARG A 3 -26.51 -48.25 46.83
CA ARG A 3 -25.20 -48.56 46.21
C ARG A 3 -25.12 -48.61 44.67
N THR A 4 -26.18 -48.27 43.93
CA THR A 4 -26.17 -48.54 42.46
C THR A 4 -26.61 -47.37 41.58
N ILE A 5 -26.29 -46.11 41.94
CA ILE A 5 -26.48 -44.94 41.06
C ILE A 5 -25.22 -44.02 41.08
N LEU A 6 -24.04 -44.59 41.30
CA LEU A 6 -22.76 -43.83 41.31
C LEU A 6 -21.71 -44.41 40.36
N LEU A 7 -22.12 -45.33 39.48
CA LEU A 7 -21.23 -46.04 38.55
C LEU A 7 -21.45 -45.67 37.07
N ILE A 8 -22.47 -44.88 36.74
CA ILE A 8 -22.72 -44.41 35.36
C ILE A 8 -22.08 -43.03 35.11
N LEU A 9 -21.82 -42.23 36.16
CA LEU A 9 -21.18 -40.92 36.00
C LEU A 9 -19.64 -40.93 35.94
N LEU A 10 -19.00 -42.07 36.25
CA LEU A 10 -17.54 -42.20 36.24
C LEU A 10 -16.98 -42.80 34.92
N PHE A 11 -17.86 -43.20 33.99
CA PHE A 11 -17.47 -43.75 32.69
C PHE A 11 -17.46 -42.73 31.54
N ILE A 12 -17.82 -41.46 31.80
CA ILE A 12 -17.78 -40.40 30.78
C ILE A 12 -16.52 -39.52 30.91
N VAL A 13 -15.71 -39.68 31.96
CA VAL A 13 -14.51 -38.85 32.19
C VAL A 13 -13.19 -39.59 31.86
N ALA A 14 -13.26 -40.82 31.34
CA ALA A 14 -12.07 -41.65 31.09
C ALA A 14 -11.71 -41.85 29.60
N PHE A 15 -12.29 -41.06 28.68
CA PHE A 15 -11.93 -41.09 27.25
C PHE A 15 -11.19 -39.84 26.72
N SER A 16 -10.82 -38.91 27.59
CA SER A 16 -10.14 -37.65 27.19
C SER A 16 -8.65 -37.60 27.49
N THR A 17 -8.02 -38.67 27.98
CA THR A 17 -6.57 -38.67 28.25
C THR A 17 -5.92 -39.97 27.80
N THR A 18 -5.45 -39.99 26.54
CA THR A 18 -4.06 -40.29 26.12
C THR A 18 -4.05 -40.69 24.65
N GLY A 19 -3.50 -39.81 23.82
CA GLY A 19 -3.32 -40.03 22.38
C GLY A 19 -2.92 -38.77 21.62
N CYS A 20 -2.16 -37.87 22.23
CA CYS A 20 -1.35 -36.90 21.50
C CYS A 20 -0.28 -37.69 20.75
N ASN A 21 -0.50 -37.94 19.47
CA ASN A 21 0.53 -37.95 18.42
C ASN A 21 -0.14 -38.23 17.08
N LYS A 22 -0.39 -37.16 16.34
CA LYS A 22 0.30 -36.90 15.07
C LYS A 22 -0.19 -35.57 14.54
N ASP A 23 0.76 -34.64 14.46
CA ASP A 23 0.98 -33.81 13.30
C ASP A 23 -0.29 -33.20 12.71
N ASP A 24 -0.69 -32.07 13.27
CA ASP A 24 -0.83 -30.86 12.47
C ASP A 24 -0.56 -29.67 13.39
N ASP A 25 0.72 -29.54 13.77
CA ASP A 25 1.36 -28.24 14.01
C ASP A 25 1.41 -27.42 12.70
N ASN A 26 0.37 -27.51 11.87
CA ASN A 26 0.08 -26.51 10.86
C ASN A 26 -0.66 -25.36 11.55
N LYS A 27 0.04 -24.73 12.50
CA LYS A 27 0.16 -23.29 12.38
C LYS A 27 0.91 -23.07 11.07
N GLU A 28 0.20 -23.18 9.94
CA GLU A 28 0.49 -22.26 8.87
C GLU A 28 0.37 -20.91 9.57
N GLU A 29 1.55 -20.37 9.89
CA GLU A 29 1.77 -18.99 10.30
C GLU A 29 0.75 -18.15 9.55
N GLN A 30 0.11 -17.19 10.23
CA GLN A 30 -0.68 -16.18 9.54
C GLN A 30 0.21 -15.58 8.45
N GLY A 31 0.06 -16.11 7.23
CA GLY A 31 1.11 -16.04 6.24
C GLY A 31 1.30 -14.59 5.83
N CYS A 32 2.51 -14.09 5.94
CA CYS A 32 2.86 -12.80 5.38
C CYS A 32 2.93 -12.90 3.84
N VAL A 33 2.69 -11.80 3.14
CA VAL A 33 2.81 -11.75 1.66
C VAL A 33 4.30 -11.78 1.30
N LYS A 34 4.71 -12.73 0.46
CA LYS A 34 6.12 -12.88 0.03
C LYS A 34 6.43 -12.04 -1.20
N GLU A 35 5.40 -11.74 -1.99
CA GLU A 35 5.48 -10.89 -3.16
C GLU A 35 5.74 -9.43 -2.74
N GLU A 36 6.83 -8.87 -3.25
CA GLU A 36 7.29 -7.54 -2.90
C GLU A 36 6.56 -6.48 -3.73
N ASN A 37 5.62 -5.77 -3.08
CA ASN A 37 5.20 -4.44 -3.53
C ASN A 37 6.04 -3.42 -2.79
N TYR A 38 7.00 -2.81 -3.46
CA TYR A 38 7.92 -1.83 -2.88
C TYR A 38 7.56 -0.42 -3.35
N PHE A 39 7.68 0.53 -2.42
CA PHE A 39 7.68 1.95 -2.73
C PHE A 39 8.53 2.68 -1.71
N GLU A 40 9.41 3.55 -2.20
CA GLU A 40 10.14 4.48 -1.37
C GLU A 40 10.30 5.81 -2.10
N ALA A 41 10.11 6.92 -1.39
CA ALA A 41 10.45 8.23 -1.89
C ALA A 41 11.14 9.08 -0.82
N GLN A 42 12.10 9.89 -1.24
CA GLN A 42 12.73 10.89 -0.41
C GLN A 42 12.08 12.23 -0.71
N PHE A 43 11.47 12.85 0.31
CA PHE A 43 10.94 14.19 0.24
C PHE A 43 11.41 15.00 1.44
N GLU A 44 12.06 16.13 1.16
CA GLU A 44 12.79 16.89 2.18
C GLU A 44 13.86 16.05 2.90
N SER A 45 13.74 15.84 4.21
CA SER A 45 14.63 15.00 5.01
C SER A 45 13.90 13.78 5.56
N GLN A 46 12.79 13.39 4.92
CA GLN A 46 11.95 12.27 5.31
C GLN A 46 11.87 11.24 4.19
N THR A 47 11.80 9.98 4.60
CA THR A 47 11.50 8.85 3.73
C THR A 47 10.01 8.56 3.81
N ILE A 48 9.36 8.55 2.66
CA ILE A 48 7.99 8.12 2.45
C ILE A 48 8.08 6.67 1.99
N GLU A 49 7.74 5.76 2.89
CA GLU A 49 7.78 4.32 2.66
C GLU A 49 6.49 3.66 3.11
N LEU A 50 6.28 2.44 2.64
CA LEU A 50 5.12 1.63 3.00
C LEU A 50 5.23 1.22 4.46
N PHE A 51 4.09 1.20 5.17
CA PHE A 51 4.03 0.62 6.50
C PHE A 51 2.71 -0.12 6.72
N TYR A 52 2.64 -0.92 7.79
CA TYR A 52 1.49 -1.76 8.09
C TYR A 52 0.91 -1.38 9.45
N VAL A 53 -0.29 -0.81 9.45
CA VAL A 53 -1.00 -0.46 10.68
C VAL A 53 -1.79 -1.68 11.15
N GLN A 54 -1.58 -2.11 12.39
CA GLN A 54 -2.41 -3.12 13.04
C GLN A 54 -3.23 -2.46 14.17
N GLY A 55 -4.57 -2.52 14.06
CA GLY A 55 -5.47 -1.96 15.06
C GLY A 55 -6.85 -2.63 15.07
N GLY A 56 -7.38 -2.95 16.26
CA GLY A 56 -8.75 -3.44 16.41
C GLY A 56 -9.08 -4.77 15.72
N GLY A 57 -8.08 -5.58 15.37
CA GLY A 57 -8.27 -6.85 14.66
C GLY A 57 -8.22 -6.75 13.13
N PHE A 58 -7.93 -5.56 12.59
CA PHE A 58 -7.70 -5.32 11.17
C PHE A 58 -6.26 -4.81 10.96
N GLY A 59 -5.64 -5.26 9.87
CA GLY A 59 -4.38 -4.72 9.40
C GLY A 59 -4.60 -4.04 8.06
N LEU A 60 -4.04 -2.84 7.88
CA LEU A 60 -4.11 -2.11 6.63
C LEU A 60 -2.71 -1.76 6.18
N TYR A 61 -2.37 -2.27 5.01
CA TYR A 61 -1.20 -1.84 4.26
C TYR A 61 -1.44 -0.45 3.70
N THR A 62 -0.49 0.48 3.86
CA THR A 62 -0.72 1.89 3.48
C THR A 62 -0.65 2.16 1.98
N LEU A 63 -0.25 1.16 1.20
CA LEU A 63 -0.30 1.19 -0.26
C LEU A 63 -1.74 0.98 -0.76
N ASN A 64 -2.26 1.97 -1.49
CA ASN A 64 -3.42 1.79 -2.34
C ASN A 64 -3.00 1.93 -3.80
N LEU A 65 -3.26 0.88 -4.61
CA LEU A 65 -3.00 0.87 -6.03
C LEU A 65 -4.27 0.51 -6.81
N GLN A 66 -4.75 1.47 -7.58
CA GLN A 66 -6.00 1.35 -8.34
C GLN A 66 -5.82 1.83 -9.77
N ARG A 67 -6.69 1.31 -10.64
CA ARG A 67 -6.90 1.89 -11.95
C ARG A 67 -8.05 2.87 -11.89
N CYS A 68 -7.97 3.87 -12.74
CA CYS A 68 -9.05 4.84 -12.94
C CYS A 68 -10.33 4.24 -13.47
N SER A 69 -10.20 3.27 -14.36
CA SER A 69 -11.26 2.39 -14.80
C SER A 69 -10.65 0.99 -14.98
N PRO A 70 -11.42 -0.11 -14.82
CA PRO A 70 -10.87 -1.47 -14.86
C PRO A 70 -9.99 -1.76 -16.10
N ASP A 71 -10.39 -1.20 -17.25
CA ASP A 71 -9.75 -1.42 -18.54
C ASP A 71 -8.83 -0.26 -18.98
N ASP A 72 -8.61 0.73 -18.11
CA ASP A 72 -7.74 1.88 -18.40
C ASP A 72 -6.30 1.64 -17.89
N ASN A 73 -5.37 2.30 -18.54
CA ASN A 73 -3.95 2.34 -18.25
C ASN A 73 -3.55 3.54 -17.36
N SER A 74 -4.55 4.22 -16.79
CA SER A 74 -4.33 5.29 -15.82
C SER A 74 -4.41 4.75 -14.40
N TRP A 75 -3.39 5.06 -13.60
CA TRP A 75 -3.18 4.53 -12.27
C TRP A 75 -3.27 5.62 -11.22
N ILE A 76 -3.86 5.26 -10.08
CA ILE A 76 -3.85 6.02 -8.85
C ILE A 76 -3.08 5.22 -7.83
N LEU A 77 -2.02 5.84 -7.31
CA LEU A 77 -1.22 5.36 -6.21
C LEU A 77 -1.42 6.31 -5.03
N SER A 78 -1.74 5.77 -3.85
CA SER A 78 -1.66 6.54 -2.60
C SER A 78 -0.89 5.78 -1.54
N ILE A 79 -0.07 6.50 -0.81
CA ILE A 79 0.73 5.98 0.31
C ILE A 79 0.57 6.92 1.48
N ASN A 80 0.04 6.40 2.58
CA ASN A 80 0.03 7.11 3.85
C ASN A 80 1.30 6.73 4.61
N THR A 81 1.81 7.65 5.42
CA THR A 81 2.99 7.46 6.30
C THR A 81 2.60 7.58 7.78
N GLU A 82 3.41 7.04 8.69
CA GLU A 82 3.15 7.14 10.14
C GLU A 82 3.09 8.59 10.66
N ASN A 83 3.75 9.51 9.95
CA ASN A 83 3.85 10.91 10.33
C ASN A 83 2.65 11.76 9.84
N GLY A 84 1.60 11.14 9.30
CA GLY A 84 0.41 11.83 8.81
C GLY A 84 0.63 12.58 7.48
N ILE A 85 1.59 12.11 6.68
CA ILE A 85 1.82 12.59 5.31
C ILE A 85 1.26 11.54 4.35
N ASN A 86 0.42 11.97 3.41
CA ASN A 86 -0.04 11.13 2.31
C ASN A 86 0.59 11.59 1.00
N LEU A 87 1.20 10.66 0.26
CA LEU A 87 1.63 10.86 -1.11
C LEU A 87 0.57 10.30 -2.05
N TYR A 88 0.16 11.09 -3.03
CA TYR A 88 -0.62 10.63 -4.18
C TYR A 88 0.22 10.75 -5.44
N LEU A 89 0.26 9.70 -6.24
CA LEU A 89 0.85 9.68 -7.57
C LEU A 89 -0.23 9.25 -8.58
N TYR A 90 -0.45 10.10 -9.56
CA TYR A 90 -1.31 9.81 -10.70
C TYR A 90 -0.43 9.59 -11.93
N LEU A 91 -0.68 8.50 -12.62
CA LEU A 91 -0.02 8.13 -13.87
C LEU A 91 -1.11 7.97 -14.92
N VAL A 92 -1.07 8.77 -15.97
CA VAL A 92 -2.12 8.77 -16.99
C VAL A 92 -1.60 8.13 -18.27
N ASP A 93 -2.40 7.23 -18.83
CA ASP A 93 -2.17 6.55 -20.12
C ASP A 93 -0.80 5.86 -20.24
N ILE A 94 -0.46 5.00 -19.27
CA ILE A 94 0.77 4.19 -19.30
C ILE A 94 0.59 3.02 -20.27
N ILE A 95 1.17 3.12 -21.46
CA ILE A 95 1.00 2.11 -22.52
C ILE A 95 2.21 1.20 -22.70
N ASP A 96 3.39 1.63 -22.29
CA ASP A 96 4.66 0.89 -22.42
C ASP A 96 5.70 1.38 -21.40
N MET A 97 6.87 0.75 -21.38
CA MET A 97 8.06 1.25 -20.71
C MET A 97 8.52 2.57 -21.36
N GLY A 98 9.14 3.43 -20.57
CA GLY A 98 9.69 4.70 -21.05
C GLY A 98 9.51 5.86 -20.08
N ASN A 99 9.77 7.06 -20.58
CA ASN A 99 9.72 8.28 -19.79
C ASN A 99 8.38 9.00 -19.99
N TYR A 100 7.71 9.27 -18.87
CA TYR A 100 6.46 10.00 -18.79
C TYR A 100 6.70 11.34 -18.12
N SER A 101 6.23 12.42 -18.76
CA SER A 101 6.38 13.77 -18.22
C SER A 101 5.43 13.99 -17.05
N ILE A 102 5.95 14.63 -16.00
CA ILE A 102 5.12 15.11 -14.89
C ILE A 102 4.60 16.50 -15.25
N THR A 103 3.35 16.75 -14.92
CA THR A 103 2.68 18.04 -15.14
C THR A 103 2.39 18.74 -13.82
N PHE A 104 1.92 19.99 -13.93
CA PHE A 104 1.51 20.77 -12.78
C PHE A 104 0.24 20.18 -12.17
N GLY A 105 0.28 19.81 -10.88
CA GLY A 105 -0.89 19.31 -10.17
C GLY A 105 -1.94 20.39 -9.92
N ASP A 106 -3.22 20.05 -9.93
CA ASP A 106 -4.28 20.99 -9.55
C ASP A 106 -4.51 20.95 -8.03
N PRO A 107 -4.26 22.03 -7.27
CA PRO A 107 -4.51 22.04 -5.82
C PRO A 107 -5.99 21.84 -5.45
N GLY A 108 -6.92 21.99 -6.39
CA GLY A 108 -8.35 21.67 -6.22
C GLY A 108 -8.71 20.21 -6.48
N HIS A 109 -7.75 19.36 -6.88
CA HIS A 109 -8.00 17.96 -7.20
C HIS A 109 -8.43 17.15 -5.97
N THR A 110 -9.42 16.28 -6.10
CA THR A 110 -9.84 15.40 -5.01
C THR A 110 -9.12 14.06 -5.07
N SER A 111 -8.51 13.62 -3.97
CA SER A 111 -7.62 12.44 -3.91
C SER A 111 -8.24 11.13 -4.40
N ILE A 112 -9.57 11.00 -4.37
CA ILE A 112 -10.32 9.82 -4.84
C ILE A 112 -10.74 9.87 -6.32
N SER A 113 -10.51 11.00 -7.00
CA SER A 113 -10.81 11.14 -8.42
C SER A 113 -9.59 10.85 -9.27
N CYS A 114 -9.79 10.39 -10.50
CA CYS A 114 -8.72 10.30 -11.47
C CYS A 114 -8.26 11.68 -11.88
N ALA A 115 -6.95 11.94 -11.76
CA ALA A 115 -6.36 13.09 -12.41
C ALA A 115 -6.38 12.88 -13.93
N GLU A 116 -6.58 13.98 -14.67
CA GLU A 116 -6.48 13.97 -16.14
C GLU A 116 -5.02 14.01 -16.63
N VAL A 117 -4.07 14.18 -15.70
CA VAL A 117 -2.65 14.35 -16.00
C VAL A 117 -1.77 13.63 -14.98
N THR A 118 -0.59 13.18 -15.45
CA THR A 118 0.44 12.61 -14.58
C THR A 118 0.97 13.66 -13.62
N SER A 119 0.79 13.45 -12.31
CA SER A 119 1.04 14.44 -11.27
C SER A 119 1.23 13.81 -9.89
N LEU A 120 1.88 14.55 -8.99
CA LEU A 120 2.13 14.12 -7.60
C LEU A 120 1.58 15.15 -6.62
N PHE A 121 1.09 14.67 -5.47
CA PHE A 121 0.54 15.50 -4.40
C PHE A 121 1.04 15.01 -3.05
N ILE A 122 1.40 15.94 -2.17
CA ILE A 122 1.66 15.68 -0.76
C ILE A 122 0.52 16.30 0.03
N GLU A 123 -0.21 15.49 0.78
CA GLU A 123 -1.30 15.89 1.65
C GLU A 123 -0.87 15.80 3.12
N ASP A 124 -1.29 16.79 3.90
CA ASP A 124 -1.31 16.70 5.36
C ASP A 124 -2.63 16.02 5.78
N GLU A 125 -2.54 14.83 6.37
CA GLU A 125 -3.69 14.01 6.78
C GLU A 125 -4.54 14.72 7.84
N ALA A 126 -3.93 15.55 8.69
CA ALA A 126 -4.65 16.24 9.77
C ALA A 126 -5.60 17.31 9.22
N SER A 127 -5.18 18.03 8.17
CA SER A 127 -5.99 19.07 7.53
C SER A 127 -6.74 18.60 6.29
N ASN A 128 -6.38 17.44 5.73
CA ASN A 128 -6.87 16.94 4.43
C ASN A 128 -6.66 17.97 3.31
N THR A 129 -5.48 18.58 3.28
CA THR A 129 -5.12 19.59 2.28
C THR A 129 -3.76 19.28 1.68
N TYR A 130 -3.63 19.46 0.37
CA TYR A 130 -2.32 19.38 -0.28
C TYR A 130 -1.41 20.51 0.19
N THR A 131 -0.25 20.15 0.71
CA THR A 131 0.82 21.07 1.12
C THR A 131 1.82 21.31 0.00
N TYR A 132 2.01 20.30 -0.87
CA TYR A 132 2.82 20.39 -2.08
C TYR A 132 2.18 19.66 -3.26
N ILE A 133 2.44 20.17 -4.46
CA ILE A 133 1.98 19.62 -5.74
C ILE A 133 3.14 19.60 -6.74
N SER A 134 3.17 18.64 -7.66
CA SER A 134 4.20 18.61 -8.70
C SER A 134 4.12 19.85 -9.59
N SER A 135 5.29 20.34 -10.04
CA SER A 135 5.37 21.26 -11.17
C SER A 135 5.60 20.50 -12.48
N SER A 136 5.65 21.20 -13.61
CA SER A 136 5.98 20.60 -14.91
C SER A 136 7.48 20.33 -15.09
N ASN A 137 8.23 20.19 -14.00
CA ASN A 137 9.66 19.90 -14.00
C ASN A 137 9.90 18.58 -13.26
N GLY A 138 9.81 17.48 -13.99
CA GLY A 138 9.98 16.14 -13.47
C GLY A 138 9.62 15.08 -14.49
N SER A 139 10.00 13.85 -14.21
CA SER A 139 9.70 12.70 -15.04
C SER A 139 9.52 11.45 -14.20
N ILE A 140 8.81 10.50 -14.78
CA ILE A 140 8.67 9.14 -14.28
C ILE A 140 9.21 8.22 -15.36
N GLU A 141 10.18 7.38 -15.00
CA GLU A 141 10.70 6.34 -15.88
C GLU A 141 10.05 5.02 -15.48
N ILE A 142 9.26 4.44 -16.39
CA ILE A 142 8.70 3.11 -16.26
C ILE A 142 9.68 2.11 -16.86
N THR A 143 10.21 1.24 -16.03
CA THR A 143 11.23 0.24 -16.38
C THR A 143 10.65 -1.16 -16.61
N GLU A 144 9.46 -1.42 -16.08
CA GLU A 144 8.68 -2.62 -16.36
C GLU A 144 7.19 -2.28 -16.31
N TYR A 145 6.45 -2.74 -17.32
CA TYR A 145 5.01 -2.54 -17.41
C TYR A 145 4.30 -3.76 -18.00
N ASP A 146 3.29 -4.24 -17.30
CA ASP A 146 2.36 -5.24 -17.83
C ASP A 146 0.93 -4.90 -17.38
N SER A 147 0.10 -4.48 -18.34
CA SER A 147 -1.29 -4.11 -18.05
C SER A 147 -2.18 -5.32 -17.76
N GLY A 148 -1.84 -6.54 -18.19
CA GLY A 148 -2.61 -7.74 -17.87
C GLY A 148 -2.46 -8.17 -16.42
N TYR A 149 -1.23 -8.15 -15.91
CA TYR A 149 -0.91 -8.50 -14.52
C TYR A 149 -0.95 -7.30 -13.56
N GLY A 150 -1.00 -6.09 -14.12
CA GLY A 150 -0.96 -4.85 -13.35
C GLY A 150 0.42 -4.62 -12.71
N ILE A 151 1.48 -4.94 -13.44
CA ILE A 151 2.87 -4.69 -13.06
C ILE A 151 3.22 -3.26 -13.49
N LEU A 152 3.80 -2.51 -12.56
CA LEU A 152 4.22 -1.14 -12.73
C LEU A 152 5.48 -0.91 -11.90
N MET A 153 6.63 -0.83 -12.58
CA MET A 153 7.92 -0.61 -11.93
C MET A 153 8.61 0.61 -12.54
N GLY A 154 9.30 1.36 -11.70
CA GLY A 154 9.94 2.58 -12.18
C GLY A 154 10.56 3.44 -11.10
N THR A 155 11.08 4.57 -11.56
CA THR A 155 11.60 5.63 -10.72
C THR A 155 10.97 6.96 -11.10
N PHE A 156 11.01 7.93 -10.20
CA PHE A 156 10.56 9.28 -10.49
C PHE A 156 11.41 10.33 -9.82
N SER A 157 11.43 11.52 -10.43
CA SER A 157 11.99 12.72 -9.84
C SER A 157 11.14 13.91 -10.24
N ALA A 158 10.73 14.74 -9.30
CA ALA A 158 9.91 15.91 -9.56
C ALA A 158 10.26 17.11 -8.68
N GLU A 159 10.13 18.31 -9.22
CA GLU A 159 10.00 19.52 -8.44
C GLU A 159 8.57 19.63 -7.90
N MET A 160 8.44 19.80 -6.59
CA MET A 160 7.21 20.00 -5.85
C MET A 160 7.14 21.46 -5.41
N VAL A 161 5.99 22.10 -5.64
CA VAL A 161 5.71 23.50 -5.31
C VAL A 161 4.77 23.55 -4.11
N SER A 162 5.09 24.38 -3.12
CA SER A 162 4.21 24.56 -1.96
C SER A 162 2.92 25.27 -2.35
N THR A 163 1.79 24.74 -1.88
CA THR A 163 0.46 25.35 -2.11
C THR A 163 0.26 26.63 -1.29
N ALA A 164 0.94 26.77 -0.15
CA ALA A 164 0.89 27.96 0.69
C ALA A 164 1.80 29.09 0.18
N ASN A 165 2.92 28.76 -0.47
CA ASN A 165 3.84 29.73 -1.06
C ASN A 165 4.54 29.17 -2.32
N PRO A 166 4.08 29.53 -3.53
CA PRO A 166 4.61 28.99 -4.79
C PRO A 166 6.11 29.27 -5.06
N ALA A 167 6.73 30.20 -4.32
CA ALA A 167 8.18 30.42 -4.41
C ALA A 167 9.00 29.31 -3.73
N VAL A 168 8.38 28.53 -2.84
CA VAL A 168 9.01 27.38 -2.18
C VAL A 168 8.89 26.16 -3.08
N LYS A 169 10.06 25.70 -3.56
CA LYS A 169 10.22 24.51 -4.39
C LYS A 169 11.08 23.48 -3.68
N LYS A 170 10.70 22.22 -3.76
CA LYS A 170 11.41 21.07 -3.19
C LYS A 170 11.53 19.98 -4.26
N THR A 171 12.46 19.05 -4.09
CA THR A 171 12.56 17.88 -4.96
C THR A 171 12.03 16.66 -4.23
N ILE A 172 11.26 15.84 -4.92
CA ILE A 172 10.93 14.48 -4.52
C ILE A 172 11.58 13.52 -5.51
N THR A 173 12.16 12.43 -5.00
CA THR A 173 12.67 11.34 -5.82
C THR A 173 12.20 10.02 -5.22
N GLY A 174 11.86 9.04 -6.04
CA GLY A 174 11.46 7.74 -5.51
C GLY A 174 11.57 6.62 -6.53
N GLU A 175 11.38 5.42 -6.02
CA GLU A 175 11.38 4.16 -6.75
C GLU A 175 10.18 3.31 -6.31
N PHE A 176 9.62 2.57 -7.25
CA PHE A 176 8.49 1.71 -6.98
C PHE A 176 8.57 0.42 -7.80
N ASN A 177 8.15 -0.67 -7.17
CA ASN A 177 7.91 -1.96 -7.79
C ASN A 177 6.54 -2.44 -7.32
N LEU A 178 5.55 -2.30 -8.19
CA LEU A 178 4.16 -2.51 -7.85
C LEU A 178 3.56 -3.60 -8.72
N ASN A 179 2.82 -4.50 -8.09
CA ASN A 179 2.07 -5.54 -8.78
C ASN A 179 0.67 -5.62 -8.16
N LYS A 180 -0.31 -5.10 -8.91
CA LYS A 180 -1.70 -5.07 -8.48
C LYS A 180 -2.29 -6.45 -8.25
N SER A 181 -1.90 -7.45 -9.03
CA SER A 181 -2.45 -8.81 -8.92
C SER A 181 -2.03 -9.55 -7.65
N THR A 182 -0.89 -9.16 -7.06
CA THR A 182 -0.34 -9.77 -5.83
C THR A 182 -0.51 -8.89 -4.59
N LEU A 183 -1.00 -7.65 -4.76
CA LEU A 183 -1.24 -6.74 -3.66
C LEU A 183 -2.42 -7.21 -2.79
N ASP A 184 -2.12 -7.65 -1.56
CA ASP A 184 -3.09 -7.97 -0.51
C ASP A 184 -2.93 -6.99 0.67
N ASN A 185 -3.77 -5.95 0.68
CA ASN A 185 -3.73 -4.89 1.70
C ASN A 185 -4.18 -5.35 3.10
N THR A 186 -4.68 -6.58 3.23
CA THR A 186 -5.19 -7.14 4.49
C THR A 186 -4.16 -7.99 5.23
N LYS A 187 -3.02 -8.26 4.60
CA LYS A 187 -1.94 -9.07 5.15
C LYS A 187 -0.66 -8.26 5.24
N ARG A 188 0.12 -8.54 6.29
CA ARG A 188 1.44 -7.94 6.47
C ARG A 188 2.41 -8.54 5.42
N PRO A 189 3.22 -7.73 4.72
CA PRO A 189 4.31 -8.26 3.89
C PRO A 189 5.43 -8.87 4.75
N CYS A 190 6.09 -9.92 4.25
CA CYS A 190 7.12 -10.65 5.00
C CYS A 190 8.41 -9.84 5.23
N TRP A 191 8.66 -8.86 4.37
CA TRP A 191 9.86 -8.04 4.33
C TRP A 191 9.70 -6.71 5.09
N LEU A 192 8.48 -6.41 5.56
CA LEU A 192 8.21 -5.23 6.37
C LEU A 192 8.50 -5.60 7.84
N GLU A 193 9.60 -5.09 8.42
CA GLU A 193 10.06 -5.37 9.80
C GLU A 193 9.15 -4.84 10.92
#